data_AF-W6QVM0-F1
#
_entry.id   AF-W6QVM0-F1
#
_cell.length_a   1.000
_cell.length_b   1.000
_cell.length_c   1.000
_cell.angle_alpha   90.00
_cell.angle_beta   90.00
_cell.angle_gamma   90.00
#
_symmetry.space_group_name_H-M   'P 1'
#
loop_
_entity.id
_entity.type
_entity.pdbx_description
1 polymer ?
#
loop_
_entity_poly.entity_id
_entity_poly.type
_entity_poly.pdbx_seq_one_letter_code
_entity_poly.pdbx_strand_id
1 'polypeptide(L)'
;MDTPDFTMPDDEPINDDPSENGPKPKKTRRSRYDPEPDWSAMVRSKVTKSQHRVGQACDRCKLKKMKCTPDLRGCGCCLILNIPCKVTDRVTGETWVRGEAGRMCALIENLRKQNMDLKEQIAQLQQKNSQLQNCLDGSYRANLMDHYEPNLDPRNHHHSLL
;
A
#
# COMPACT_ATOMS: atom_id res chain seq x y z
N MET A 1 18.69 0.08 -63.06
CA MET A 1 19.08 -0.53 -61.77
C MET A 1 19.73 0.60 -61.01
N ASP A 2 18.88 1.46 -60.48
CA ASP A 2 19.24 2.78 -59.99
C ASP A 2 19.39 2.67 -58.48
N THR A 3 20.64 2.77 -58.02
CA THR A 3 21.00 2.84 -56.60
C THR A 3 20.57 4.20 -56.04
N PRO A 4 19.73 4.27 -55.01
CA PRO A 4 19.44 5.54 -54.37
C PRO A 4 20.63 5.99 -53.52
N ASP A 5 21.17 7.16 -53.90
CA ASP A 5 22.13 7.96 -53.16
C ASP A 5 21.51 8.39 -51.82
N PHE A 6 22.00 7.81 -50.73
CA PHE A 6 21.57 8.13 -49.38
C PHE A 6 22.51 9.20 -48.81
N THR A 7 22.35 10.43 -49.29
CA THR A 7 23.02 11.59 -48.70
C THR A 7 22.44 11.80 -47.30
N MET A 8 23.21 11.46 -46.27
CA MET A 8 22.89 11.78 -44.88
C MET A 8 22.91 13.30 -44.69
N PRO A 9 21.89 13.94 -44.11
CA PRO A 9 21.95 15.36 -43.79
C PRO A 9 23.04 15.58 -42.74
N ASP A 10 23.91 16.55 -42.99
CA ASP A 10 24.96 17.00 -42.08
C ASP A 10 24.38 17.31 -40.68
N ASP A 11 25.03 16.75 -39.66
CA ASP A 11 24.75 17.00 -38.25
C ASP A 11 24.78 18.51 -37.98
N GLU A 12 23.63 19.10 -37.65
CA GLU A 12 23.61 20.45 -37.08
C GLU A 12 24.43 20.45 -35.78
N PRO A 13 25.31 21.46 -35.59
CA PRO A 13 26.01 21.60 -34.33
C PRO A 13 24.99 21.84 -33.22
N ILE A 14 24.85 20.86 -32.34
CA ILE A 14 24.15 21.01 -31.06
C ILE A 14 24.82 22.18 -30.35
N ASN A 15 24.10 23.30 -30.27
CA ASN A 15 24.51 24.44 -29.49
C ASN A 15 24.68 23.99 -28.04
N ASP A 16 25.93 23.90 -27.60
CA ASP A 16 26.31 23.76 -26.21
C ASP A 16 25.68 24.91 -25.42
N ASP A 17 24.67 24.55 -24.62
CA ASP A 17 24.02 25.40 -23.62
C ASP A 17 25.11 26.14 -22.81
N PRO A 18 25.00 27.47 -22.57
CA PRO A 18 26.04 28.21 -21.89
C PRO A 18 26.34 27.58 -20.53
N SER A 19 27.54 27.04 -20.42
CA SER A 19 28.14 26.62 -19.16
C SER A 19 28.22 27.85 -18.25
N GLU A 20 27.19 28.06 -17.41
CA GLU A 20 27.23 28.96 -16.27
C GLU A 20 28.26 28.44 -15.25
N ASN A 21 29.53 28.65 -15.57
CA ASN A 21 30.65 28.59 -14.64
C ASN A 21 30.65 29.84 -13.77
N GLY A 22 29.54 30.10 -13.08
CA GLY A 22 29.57 31.00 -11.93
C GLY A 22 30.42 30.38 -10.82
N PRO A 23 31.20 31.17 -10.06
CA PRO A 23 31.94 30.66 -8.91
C PRO A 23 30.95 30.01 -7.93
N LYS A 24 30.99 28.67 -7.84
CA LYS A 24 30.14 27.93 -6.90
C LYS A 24 30.41 28.49 -5.50
N PRO A 25 29.40 28.99 -4.77
CA PRO A 25 29.63 29.55 -3.44
C PRO A 25 30.34 28.51 -2.58
N LYS A 26 31.45 28.91 -1.96
CA LYS A 26 32.22 28.04 -1.06
C LYS A 26 31.26 27.51 -0.01
N LYS A 27 30.99 26.20 -0.03
CA LYS A 27 30.12 25.55 0.95
C LYS A 27 30.83 25.63 2.30
N THR A 28 30.47 26.62 3.11
CA THR A 28 30.91 26.72 4.50
C THR A 28 30.59 25.40 5.18
N ARG A 29 31.56 24.81 5.89
CA ARG A 29 31.31 23.61 6.68
C ARG A 29 30.22 23.95 7.69
N ARG A 30 29.10 23.25 7.61
CA ARG A 30 28.00 23.41 8.57
C ARG A 30 28.52 23.24 9.99
N SER A 31 28.00 24.07 10.89
CA SER A 31 28.23 23.93 12.32
C SER A 31 27.69 22.59 12.79
N ARG A 32 28.23 22.09 13.91
CA ARG A 32 27.78 20.84 14.54
C ARG A 32 26.31 20.93 14.99
N TYR A 33 25.83 22.13 15.31
CA TYR A 33 24.48 22.38 15.84
C TYR A 33 23.47 22.86 14.79
N ASP A 34 23.87 22.97 13.51
CA ASP A 34 22.91 23.32 12.45
C ASP A 34 21.89 22.19 12.24
N PRO A 35 20.60 22.50 12.01
CA PRO A 35 19.59 21.51 11.70
C PRO A 35 19.94 20.74 10.42
N GLU A 36 19.55 19.47 10.36
CA GLU A 36 19.82 18.66 9.19
C GLU A 36 18.95 19.14 8.00
N PRO A 37 19.54 19.46 6.83
CA PRO A 37 18.79 19.96 5.69
C PRO A 37 18.00 18.85 5.03
N ASP A 38 16.99 19.24 4.25
CA ASP A 38 16.25 18.30 3.42
C ASP A 38 17.15 17.79 2.26
N TRP A 39 17.78 16.64 2.50
CA TRP A 39 18.58 15.94 1.51
C TRP A 39 17.74 15.54 0.29
N SER A 40 16.47 15.22 0.48
CA SER A 40 15.61 14.75 -0.58
C SER A 40 15.24 15.87 -1.54
N ALA A 41 14.98 17.09 -1.04
CA ALA A 41 14.82 18.27 -1.90
C ALA A 41 16.02 18.49 -2.81
N MET A 42 17.23 18.36 -2.26
CA MET A 42 18.46 18.55 -3.02
C MET A 42 18.77 17.39 -3.99
N VAL A 43 18.23 16.20 -3.74
CA VAL A 43 18.30 15.10 -4.72
C VAL A 43 17.28 15.30 -5.82
N ARG A 44 16.02 15.64 -5.50
CA ARG A 44 14.96 15.94 -6.48
C ARG A 44 15.41 16.97 -7.50
N SER A 45 16.11 18.04 -7.07
CA SER A 45 16.64 19.06 -7.98
C SER A 45 17.80 18.61 -8.88
N LYS A 46 18.41 17.44 -8.64
CA LYS A 46 19.57 16.92 -9.36
C LYS A 46 19.32 15.59 -10.07
N VAL A 47 18.07 15.10 -10.07
CA VAL A 47 17.72 13.89 -10.83
C VAL A 47 17.74 14.24 -12.32
N THR A 48 18.86 13.98 -12.98
CA THR A 48 18.95 13.97 -14.45
C THR A 48 18.92 12.52 -14.97
N LYS A 49 18.35 12.31 -16.16
CA LYS A 49 17.96 11.01 -16.74
C LYS A 49 19.12 10.08 -17.15
N SER A 50 20.37 10.37 -16.81
CA SER A 50 21.52 9.59 -17.29
C SER A 50 21.73 8.26 -16.53
N GLN A 51 21.89 7.20 -17.31
CA GLN A 51 21.81 5.78 -16.99
C GLN A 51 23.03 5.23 -16.22
N HIS A 52 22.77 4.35 -15.24
CA HIS A 52 23.39 3.03 -15.04
C HIS A 52 22.75 2.39 -13.79
N ARG A 53 22.41 1.09 -13.86
CA ARG A 53 21.83 0.30 -12.75
C ARG A 53 22.88 0.03 -11.66
N VAL A 54 23.24 1.08 -10.92
CA VAL A 54 23.94 0.98 -9.64
C VAL A 54 22.87 0.97 -8.54
N GLY A 55 22.99 0.06 -7.57
CA GLY A 55 22.05 -0.04 -6.45
C GLY A 55 21.71 1.34 -5.86
N GLN A 56 20.42 1.62 -5.67
CA GLN A 56 19.95 2.95 -5.29
C GLN A 56 20.44 3.29 -3.88
N ALA A 57 21.49 4.12 -3.80
CA ALA A 57 21.92 4.75 -2.55
C ALA A 57 20.82 5.70 -2.04
N CYS A 58 20.72 5.86 -0.72
CA CYS A 58 19.82 6.85 -0.12
C CYS A 58 20.27 8.29 -0.44
N ASP A 59 19.37 9.25 -0.31
CA ASP A 59 19.58 10.64 -0.72
C ASP A 59 20.76 11.28 0.02
N ARG A 60 20.88 10.98 1.33
CA ARG A 60 21.98 11.47 2.17
C ARG A 60 23.33 10.91 1.74
N CYS A 61 23.43 9.59 1.55
CA CYS A 61 24.68 8.96 1.09
C CYS A 61 25.06 9.44 -0.32
N LYS A 62 24.07 9.66 -1.19
CA LYS A 62 24.27 10.23 -2.52
C LYS A 62 24.88 11.63 -2.46
N LEU A 63 24.32 12.52 -1.64
CA LEU A 63 24.82 13.90 -1.52
C LEU A 63 26.14 14.04 -0.78
N LYS A 64 26.37 13.21 0.24
CA LYS A 64 27.63 13.18 1.00
C LYS A 64 28.72 12.36 0.33
N LYS A 65 28.42 11.65 -0.76
CA LYS A 65 29.34 10.76 -1.47
C LYS A 65 30.00 9.75 -0.52
N MET A 66 29.18 9.08 0.29
CA MET A 66 29.64 8.05 1.24
C MET A 66 28.97 6.70 0.95
N LYS A 67 29.55 5.62 1.46
CA LYS A 67 29.02 4.25 1.29
C LYS A 67 27.60 4.14 1.86
N CYS A 68 26.71 3.51 1.11
CA CYS A 68 25.34 3.21 1.52
C CYS A 68 25.17 1.70 1.63
N THR A 69 24.87 1.18 2.82
CA THR A 69 24.52 -0.24 3.01
C THR A 69 23.07 -0.50 2.60
N PRO A 70 22.75 -1.70 2.08
CA PRO A 70 21.42 -2.03 1.56
C PRO A 70 20.47 -2.64 2.61
N ASP A 71 20.41 -2.08 3.83
CA ASP A 71 19.56 -2.65 4.89
C ASP A 71 18.08 -2.24 4.76
N LEU A 72 17.17 -3.14 5.13
CA LEU A 72 15.72 -2.97 4.99
C LEU A 72 15.17 -1.75 5.75
N ARG A 73 15.67 -1.49 6.97
CA ARG A 73 15.19 -0.37 7.80
C ARG A 73 15.82 0.99 7.45
N GLY A 74 16.90 0.99 6.66
CA GLY A 74 17.73 2.17 6.45
C GLY A 74 19.21 1.80 6.48
N CYS A 75 20.06 2.50 5.71
CA CYS A 75 21.49 2.20 5.75
C CYS A 75 22.11 2.49 7.12
N GLY A 76 23.19 1.78 7.48
CA GLY A 76 23.83 1.85 8.79
C GLY A 76 24.18 3.27 9.24
N CYS A 77 24.68 4.12 8.32
CA CYS A 77 25.00 5.51 8.64
C CYS A 77 23.76 6.36 9.01
N CYS A 78 22.59 6.08 8.45
CA CYS A 78 21.36 6.78 8.80
C CYS A 78 20.76 6.23 10.09
N LEU A 79 20.86 4.91 10.30
CA LEU A 79 20.40 4.27 11.54
C LEU A 79 21.19 4.74 12.77
N ILE A 80 22.52 4.80 12.69
CA ILE A 80 23.38 5.25 13.80
C ILE A 80 23.06 6.70 14.19
N LEU A 81 22.78 7.55 13.20
CA LEU A 81 22.45 8.95 13.44
C LEU A 81 20.97 9.17 13.79
N ASN A 82 20.17 8.10 13.83
CA ASN A 82 18.74 8.12 14.11
C ASN A 82 17.96 9.09 13.20
N ILE A 83 18.30 9.10 11.90
CA ILE A 83 17.67 9.97 10.89
C ILE A 83 16.96 9.11 9.83
N PRO A 84 15.84 9.61 9.25
CA PRO A 84 15.09 8.84 8.27
C PRO A 84 15.91 8.60 7.00
N CYS A 85 16.10 7.33 6.65
CA CYS A 85 16.80 6.94 5.43
C CYS A 85 15.88 7.12 4.22
N LYS A 86 15.90 8.29 3.59
CA LYS A 86 15.04 8.62 2.44
C LYS A 86 15.68 8.24 1.10
N VAL A 87 14.84 7.83 0.17
CA VAL A 87 15.20 7.42 -1.19
C VAL A 87 14.24 8.09 -2.15
N THR A 88 14.78 8.91 -3.05
CA THR A 88 14.00 9.54 -4.12
C THR A 88 14.06 8.68 -5.38
N ASP A 89 12.90 8.26 -5.88
CA ASP A 89 12.76 7.62 -7.19
C ASP A 89 13.08 8.63 -8.30
N ARG A 90 13.89 8.21 -9.26
CA ARG A 90 14.30 9.06 -10.37
C ARG A 90 13.23 9.17 -11.46
N VAL A 91 12.32 8.20 -11.52
CA VAL A 91 11.25 8.18 -12.54
C VAL A 91 10.09 9.04 -12.08
N THR A 92 9.55 8.78 -10.89
CA THR A 92 8.40 9.54 -10.36
C THR A 92 8.81 10.85 -9.68
N GLY A 93 10.07 10.99 -9.27
CA GLY A 93 10.53 12.12 -8.46
C GLY A 93 10.04 12.07 -7.00
N GLU A 94 9.31 11.03 -6.63
CA GLU A 94 8.76 10.87 -5.29
C GLU A 94 9.82 10.39 -4.31
N THR A 95 9.72 10.87 -3.08
CA THR A 95 10.63 10.50 -2.01
C THR A 95 9.92 9.62 -1.00
N TRP A 96 10.48 8.43 -0.78
CA TRP A 96 9.95 7.46 0.17
C TRP A 96 11.02 7.11 1.22
N VAL A 97 10.58 6.68 2.40
CA VAL A 97 11.50 6.13 3.40
C VAL A 97 11.93 4.71 2.96
N ARG A 98 13.21 4.39 3.10
CA ARG A 98 13.73 3.05 2.77
C ARG A 98 12.97 1.99 3.56
N GLY A 99 12.56 0.95 2.85
CA GLY A 99 11.78 -0.15 3.39
C GLY A 99 10.33 0.19 3.75
N GLU A 100 9.85 1.40 3.45
CA GLU A 100 8.45 1.79 3.71
C GLU A 100 7.49 0.93 2.91
N ALA A 101 7.73 0.75 1.61
CA ALA A 101 6.91 -0.13 0.78
C ALA A 101 6.83 -1.56 1.35
N GLY A 102 7.96 -2.11 1.82
CA GLY A 102 7.98 -3.44 2.44
C GLY A 102 7.17 -3.50 3.75
N ARG A 103 7.29 -2.47 4.60
CA ARG A 103 6.48 -2.36 5.83
C ARG A 103 4.98 -2.23 5.51
N MET A 104 4.64 -1.42 4.52
CA MET A 104 3.26 -1.25 4.06
C MET A 104 2.69 -2.55 3.51
N CYS A 105 3.46 -3.31 2.71
CA CYS A 105 3.03 -4.63 2.24
C CYS A 105 2.75 -5.59 3.40
N ALA A 106 3.67 -5.69 4.38
CA ALA A 106 3.49 -6.55 5.55
C ALA A 106 2.28 -6.12 6.41
N LEU A 107 2.07 -4.80 6.55
CA LEU A 107 0.92 -4.26 7.27
C LEU A 107 -0.40 -4.58 6.55
N ILE A 108 -0.45 -4.38 5.23
CA ILE A 108 -1.62 -4.69 4.40
C ILE A 108 -1.94 -6.18 4.49
N GLU A 109 -0.93 -7.05 4.46
CA GLU A 109 -1.11 -8.50 4.61
C GLU A 109 -1.70 -8.86 5.98
N ASN A 110 -1.16 -8.31 7.06
CA ASN A 110 -1.69 -8.51 8.41
C ASN A 110 -3.14 -8.02 8.52
N LEU A 111 -3.43 -6.81 8.04
CA LEU A 111 -4.78 -6.26 8.04
C LEU A 111 -5.75 -7.10 7.21
N ARG A 112 -5.31 -7.64 6.06
CA ARG A 112 -6.13 -8.55 5.26
C ARG A 112 -6.45 -9.84 6.00
N LYS A 113 -5.46 -10.42 6.68
CA LYS A 113 -5.66 -11.61 7.52
C LYS A 113 -6.67 -11.35 8.63
N GLN A 114 -6.49 -10.27 9.39
CA GLN A 114 -7.43 -9.88 10.45
C GLN A 114 -8.86 -9.68 9.93
N ASN A 115 -9.00 -9.07 8.74
CA ASN A 115 -10.31 -8.92 8.10
C ASN A 115 -10.94 -10.26 7.72
N MET A 116 -10.14 -11.23 7.26
CA MET A 116 -10.64 -12.57 6.96
C MET A 116 -11.11 -13.28 8.25
N ASP A 117 -10.30 -13.26 9.30
CA ASP A 117 -10.61 -13.90 10.58
C ASP A 117 -11.90 -13.32 11.19
N LEU A 118 -12.06 -11.99 11.16
CA LEU A 118 -13.28 -11.32 11.65
C LEU A 118 -14.51 -11.67 10.80
N LYS A 119 -14.37 -11.73 9.47
CA LYS A 119 -15.48 -12.14 8.58
C LYS A 119 -15.92 -13.57 8.84
N GLU A 120 -14.98 -14.47 9.10
CA GLU A 120 -15.29 -15.85 9.47
C GLU A 120 -16.06 -15.91 10.80
N GLN A 121 -15.61 -15.18 11.82
CA GLN A 121 -16.33 -15.10 13.10
C GLN A 121 -17.75 -14.56 12.94
N ILE A 122 -17.93 -13.51 12.13
CA ILE A 122 -19.25 -12.96 11.83
C ILE A 122 -20.14 -14.01 11.16
N ALA A 123 -19.62 -14.73 10.15
CA ALA A 123 -20.37 -15.77 9.47
C ALA A 123 -20.79 -16.90 10.42
N GLN A 124 -19.90 -17.33 11.31
CA GLN A 124 -20.19 -18.35 12.32
C GLN A 124 -21.27 -17.90 13.31
N LEU A 125 -21.20 -16.65 13.77
CA LEU A 125 -22.20 -16.09 14.68
C LEU A 125 -23.56 -15.91 14.00
N GLN A 126 -23.58 -15.45 12.75
CA GLN A 126 -24.79 -15.35 11.95
C GLN A 126 -25.43 -16.72 11.74
N GLN A 127 -24.63 -17.75 11.46
CA GLN A 127 -25.13 -19.13 11.34
C GLN A 127 -25.76 -19.60 12.65
N LYS A 128 -25.09 -19.43 13.79
CA LYS A 128 -25.63 -19.80 15.12
C LYS A 128 -26.91 -19.05 15.44
N ASN A 129 -26.95 -17.74 15.18
CA ASN A 129 -28.16 -16.95 15.40
C ASN A 129 -29.32 -17.43 14.52
N SER A 130 -29.06 -17.76 13.25
CA SER A 130 -30.09 -18.31 12.37
C SER A 130 -30.61 -19.67 12.83
N GLN A 131 -29.72 -20.54 13.33
CA GLN A 131 -30.11 -21.83 13.91
C GLN A 131 -30.98 -21.65 15.16
N LEU A 132 -30.58 -20.75 16.06
CA LEU A 132 -31.37 -20.45 17.26
C LEU A 132 -32.75 -19.89 16.90
N GLN A 133 -32.82 -18.96 15.93
CA GLN A 133 -34.09 -18.42 15.45
C GLN A 133 -34.99 -19.53 14.88
N ASN A 134 -34.44 -20.43 14.04
CA ASN A 134 -35.19 -21.55 13.50
C ASN A 134 -35.71 -22.51 14.59
N CYS A 135 -34.91 -22.78 15.61
CA CYS A 135 -35.34 -23.62 16.75
C CYS A 135 -36.48 -22.96 17.54
N LEU A 136 -36.40 -21.65 17.77
CA LEU A 136 -37.45 -20.88 18.45
C LEU A 136 -38.73 -20.84 17.61
N ASP A 137 -38.62 -20.55 16.31
CA ASP A 137 -39.75 -20.49 15.40
C ASP A 137 -40.43 -21.87 15.23
N GLY A 138 -39.64 -22.95 15.20
CA GLY A 138 -40.14 -24.32 15.15
C GLY A 138 -40.88 -24.74 16.42
N SER A 139 -40.35 -24.39 17.61
CA SER A 139 -41.03 -24.69 18.88
C SER A 139 -42.31 -23.86 19.04
N TYR A 140 -42.29 -22.59 18.62
CA TYR A 140 -43.47 -21.73 18.63
C TYR A 140 -44.55 -22.26 17.68
N ARG A 141 -44.18 -22.67 16.46
CA ARG A 141 -45.11 -23.23 15.47
C ARG A 141 -45.71 -24.56 15.90
N ALA A 142 -44.93 -25.45 16.52
CA ALA A 142 -45.44 -26.73 17.03
C ALA A 142 -46.46 -26.52 18.17
N ASN A 143 -46.13 -25.66 19.14
CA ASN A 143 -47.04 -25.33 20.24
C ASN A 143 -48.32 -24.62 19.77
N LEU A 144 -48.27 -23.83 18.69
CA LEU A 144 -49.45 -23.14 18.16
C LEU A 144 -50.42 -24.08 17.41
N MET A 145 -49.91 -25.18 16.82
CA MET A 145 -50.73 -26.16 16.08
C MET A 145 -51.42 -27.18 16.99
N ASP A 146 -50.79 -27.61 18.09
CA ASP A 146 -51.40 -28.55 19.06
C ASP A 146 -52.59 -27.96 19.84
N HIS A 147 -52.82 -26.65 19.78
CA HIS A 147 -53.93 -25.96 20.45
C HIS A 147 -55.08 -25.57 19.53
N TYR A 148 -55.01 -25.87 18.24
CA TYR A 148 -56.08 -25.59 17.27
C TYR A 148 -56.52 -26.87 16.54
N GLU A 149 -56.96 -27.87 17.30
CA GLU A 149 -57.85 -28.90 16.76
C GLU A 149 -59.31 -28.42 16.97
N PRO A 150 -60.02 -27.94 15.92
CA PRO A 150 -61.45 -27.73 16.05
C PRO A 150 -62.10 -29.11 16.06
N ASN A 151 -62.66 -29.50 17.21
CA ASN A 151 -63.55 -30.66 17.33
C ASN A 151 -64.68 -30.57 16.29
N LEU A 152 -64.47 -31.17 15.11
CA LEU A 152 -65.50 -31.46 14.13
C LEU A 152 -65.82 -32.95 14.22
N ASP A 153 -66.50 -33.32 15.31
CA ASP A 153 -67.03 -34.66 15.49
C ASP A 153 -68.47 -34.70 14.91
N PRO A 154 -68.76 -35.42 13.81
CA PRO A 154 -70.07 -35.34 13.12
C PRO A 154 -71.14 -36.28 13.68
N ARG A 155 -71.06 -36.74 14.94
CA ARG A 155 -71.98 -37.77 15.47
C ARG A 155 -72.64 -37.39 16.78
N ASN A 156 -73.65 -36.50 16.72
CA ASN A 156 -74.80 -36.58 17.64
C ASN A 156 -75.96 -35.66 17.23
N HIS A 157 -76.80 -36.11 16.28
CA HIS A 157 -78.21 -35.71 16.21
C HIS A 157 -79.02 -36.81 15.54
N HIS A 158 -79.31 -37.88 16.28
CA HIS A 158 -80.52 -38.68 16.03
C HIS A 158 -81.38 -38.58 17.29
N HIS A 159 -82.22 -37.55 17.31
CA HIS A 159 -83.31 -37.44 18.28
C HIS A 159 -84.39 -38.42 17.84
N SER A 160 -84.61 -39.46 18.64
CA SER A 160 -85.85 -40.23 18.62
C SER A 160 -86.97 -39.33 19.11
N LEU A 161 -87.99 -39.10 18.26
CA LEU A 161 -89.31 -38.69 18.70
C LEU A 161 -90.36 -39.50 17.91
N LEU A 162 -91.28 -40.02 18.72
CA LEU A 162 -92.52 -40.75 18.43
C LEU A 162 -93.29 -40.29 17.21
#